data_AF-A0A804UAT3-F1
#
_entry.id   AF-A0A804UAT3-F1
#
_cell.length_a   1.000
_cell.length_b   1.000
_cell.length_c   1.000
_cell.angle_alpha   90.00
_cell.angle_beta   90.00
_cell.angle_gamma   90.00
#
_symmetry.space_group_name_H-M   'P 1'
#
loop_
_entity.id
_entity.type
_entity.pdbx_description
1 polymer ?
#
loop_
_entity_poly.entity_id
_entity_poly.type
_entity_poly.pdbx_seq_one_letter_code
_entity_poly.pdbx_strand_id
1 'polypeptide(L)'
;MDEHSPEIVPVNSPALDPDPDQEPQSSESGEEGDRGGPRPPESLSDKLPLPPADLNLYGAAVALRLLLLAAFFRYRVAHPARGAPWLWLAALACELCLALAWLLAQLPKLSPTSRETHLDRLASRYDKDARLGSVDVLVTAAGAGAEPPLAAANTVLSVLAADYPARRLACYVSDDGADLLLFEALFDAAGFARRWVPFCRRHAVEPRAPELYFARGVDYLRDKAAPSFVKERRAMKRAYEELKVRMNCLAAKARKVPEDGWVMSDGTPWPGNNTRDHPAMIQVLLGHPGDQDAEGNELPRLLYVSREKKPGFQHHTKAGALNALLRVSALLTNGSYVLNLDHDHCVANSGVLREAMCFLMDPESGNRTCYVQFPLRMGVNDDGGETRATRDSVFFDIGMKCLDGIQGPVYVGSGCCINRKALYGFDPASTEDDDGEAPVQRSSRAGGGSGS
;
A
#
# COMPACT_ATOMS: atom_id res chain seq x y z
N MET A 1 -16.48 20.41 5.38
CA MET A 1 -15.02 20.39 5.13
C MET A 1 -14.52 19.25 5.98
N ASP A 2 -14.65 18.04 5.47
CA ASP A 2 -14.14 16.83 6.12
C ASP A 2 -12.95 16.43 5.25
N GLU A 3 -11.75 16.71 5.76
CA GLU A 3 -10.51 16.82 5.00
C GLU A 3 -9.49 15.85 5.59
N HIS A 4 -9.72 14.54 5.51
CA HIS A 4 -8.85 13.55 6.16
C HIS A 4 -8.52 12.45 5.15
N SER A 5 -7.26 12.40 4.74
CA SER A 5 -6.65 11.34 3.93
C SER A 5 -5.39 10.81 4.62
N PRO A 6 -5.38 9.56 5.15
CA PRO A 6 -4.20 8.93 5.74
C PRO A 6 -3.00 8.79 4.78
N GLU A 7 -1.79 8.84 5.32
CA GLU A 7 -0.50 8.85 4.62
C GLU A 7 0.29 7.54 4.91
N ILE A 8 0.85 6.89 3.89
CA ILE A 8 1.71 5.71 4.06
C ILE A 8 3.18 6.14 4.13
N VAL A 9 3.87 5.94 5.27
CA VAL A 9 5.28 6.36 5.47
C VAL A 9 6.13 5.17 5.93
N PRO A 10 7.32 4.89 5.36
CA PRO A 10 8.13 3.75 5.77
C PRO A 10 8.82 3.95 7.13
N VAL A 11 9.38 2.84 7.64
CA VAL A 11 10.09 2.72 8.91
C VAL A 11 11.52 3.24 8.75
N ASN A 12 11.85 4.30 9.50
CA ASN A 12 13.20 4.85 9.73
C ASN A 12 14.02 5.22 8.48
N SER A 13 14.06 6.53 8.16
CA SER A 13 15.16 7.12 7.40
C SER A 13 16.28 7.52 8.39
N PRO A 14 17.53 7.06 8.24
CA PRO A 14 18.64 7.65 8.97
C PRO A 14 18.95 9.02 8.35
N ALA A 15 19.29 9.98 9.20
CA ALA A 15 19.77 11.29 8.78
C ALA A 15 21.07 11.11 7.97
N LEU A 16 21.03 11.51 6.70
CA LEU A 16 22.22 11.67 5.86
C LEU A 16 22.82 13.04 6.15
N ASP A 17 23.86 13.07 6.98
CA ASP A 17 24.92 14.08 6.90
C ASP A 17 26.04 13.49 6.03
N PRO A 18 26.44 14.11 4.91
CA PRO A 18 27.66 13.74 4.22
C PRO A 18 28.84 14.46 4.88
N ASP A 19 29.74 13.69 5.48
CA ASP A 19 31.05 14.15 5.92
C ASP A 19 31.93 14.39 4.68
N PRO A 20 32.43 15.62 4.42
CA PRO A 20 33.09 15.94 3.16
C PRO A 20 34.60 15.77 3.28
N ASP A 21 35.12 14.61 3.69
CA ASP A 21 36.58 14.38 3.72
C ASP A 21 36.92 12.86 3.69
N GLN A 22 36.67 12.19 2.56
CA GLN A 22 37.37 10.95 2.24
C GLN A 22 37.85 10.96 0.78
N GLU A 23 39.15 11.16 0.63
CA GLU A 23 39.88 10.98 -0.62
C GLU A 23 39.67 9.57 -1.18
N PRO A 24 39.53 9.41 -2.51
CA PRO A 24 39.43 8.10 -3.11
C PRO A 24 40.79 7.40 -3.02
N GLN A 25 40.91 6.43 -2.11
CA GLN A 25 42.01 5.47 -2.15
C GLN A 25 41.84 4.59 -3.39
N SER A 26 42.70 4.84 -4.36
CA SER A 26 42.97 3.95 -5.48
C SER A 26 43.54 2.63 -4.95
N SER A 27 42.71 1.59 -4.89
CA SER A 27 43.18 0.21 -4.76
C SER A 27 43.40 -0.38 -6.14
N GLU A 28 44.63 -0.29 -6.64
CA GLU A 28 45.18 -1.24 -7.61
C GLU A 28 45.41 -2.57 -6.88
N SER A 29 44.60 -3.59 -7.18
CA SER A 29 45.01 -4.98 -6.94
C SER A 29 44.14 -5.98 -7.72
N GLY A 30 44.77 -6.61 -8.72
CA GLY A 30 44.59 -8.03 -9.01
C GLY A 30 43.47 -8.41 -9.97
N GLU A 31 43.81 -8.51 -11.26
CA GLU A 31 43.20 -9.50 -12.16
C GLU A 31 43.54 -10.90 -11.63
N GLU A 32 42.76 -11.40 -10.67
CA GLU A 32 42.71 -12.83 -10.36
C GLU A 32 41.55 -13.45 -11.15
N GLY A 33 41.92 -14.39 -12.02
CA GLY A 33 41.02 -15.04 -12.96
C GLY A 33 39.78 -15.61 -12.28
N ASP A 34 38.63 -15.15 -12.76
CA ASP A 34 37.31 -15.62 -12.35
C ASP A 34 37.14 -17.11 -12.70
N ARG A 35 37.45 -17.95 -11.72
CA ARG A 35 36.98 -19.34 -11.60
C ARG A 35 35.95 -19.44 -10.46
N GLY A 36 35.04 -18.48 -10.36
CA GLY A 36 33.89 -18.56 -9.46
C GLY A 36 32.62 -18.90 -10.23
N GLY A 37 31.87 -19.91 -9.79
CA GLY A 37 30.47 -20.06 -10.21
C GLY A 37 29.68 -18.78 -9.93
N PRO A 38 28.48 -18.60 -10.50
CA PRO A 38 27.71 -17.37 -10.33
C PRO A 38 27.54 -17.09 -8.83
N ARG A 39 28.02 -15.91 -8.38
CA ARG A 39 27.85 -15.47 -6.99
C ARG A 39 26.37 -15.55 -6.63
N PRO A 40 26.04 -16.06 -5.43
CA PRO A 40 24.65 -16.13 -5.01
C PRO A 40 24.02 -14.74 -5.11
N PRO A 41 22.78 -14.66 -5.61
CA PRO A 41 22.14 -13.38 -5.84
C PRO A 41 22.01 -12.60 -4.53
N GLU A 42 22.50 -11.36 -4.50
CA GLU A 42 22.40 -10.50 -3.32
C GLU A 42 20.93 -10.29 -2.91
N SER A 43 20.70 -10.25 -1.59
CA SER A 43 19.41 -9.94 -0.97
C SER A 43 18.97 -8.51 -1.33
N LEU A 44 17.67 -8.33 -1.55
CA LEU A 44 17.08 -7.02 -1.83
C LEU A 44 16.56 -6.34 -0.56
N SER A 45 16.45 -7.10 0.53
CA SER A 45 16.06 -6.61 1.84
C SER A 45 16.87 -7.29 2.93
N ASP A 46 17.23 -6.52 3.95
CA ASP A 46 18.02 -7.01 5.08
C ASP A 46 17.26 -6.80 6.40
N LYS A 47 17.43 -7.75 7.33
CA LYS A 47 16.94 -7.60 8.70
C LYS A 47 17.96 -6.78 9.49
N LEU A 48 17.50 -5.70 10.09
CA LEU A 48 18.33 -4.86 10.93
C LEU A 48 18.56 -5.55 12.29
N PRO A 49 19.82 -5.73 12.71
CA PRO A 49 20.12 -6.31 14.01
C PRO A 49 19.68 -5.35 15.12
N LEU A 50 19.00 -5.89 16.13
CA LEU A 50 18.69 -5.15 17.35
C LEU A 50 19.79 -5.34 18.39
N PRO A 51 20.13 -4.29 19.17
CA PRO A 51 21.09 -4.43 20.26
C PRO A 51 20.63 -5.53 21.23
N PRO A 52 21.44 -6.58 21.45
CA PRO A 52 21.03 -7.72 22.28
C PRO A 52 20.82 -7.30 23.75
N ALA A 53 21.49 -6.24 24.19
CA ALA A 53 21.34 -5.69 25.54
C ALA A 53 19.91 -5.22 25.83
N ASP A 54 19.29 -4.50 24.89
CA ASP A 54 17.95 -3.93 25.08
C ASP A 54 16.89 -5.03 25.10
N LEU A 55 17.04 -6.03 24.23
CA LEU A 55 16.12 -7.17 24.18
C LEU A 55 16.21 -8.02 25.46
N ASN A 56 17.43 -8.25 25.97
CA ASN A 56 17.65 -8.99 27.21
C ASN A 56 17.08 -8.23 28.42
N LEU A 57 17.24 -6.91 28.48
CA LEU A 57 16.67 -6.09 29.54
C LEU A 57 15.14 -6.14 29.51
N TYR A 58 14.53 -6.02 28.33
CA TYR A 58 13.09 -6.15 28.16
C TYR A 58 12.58 -7.54 28.58
N GLY A 59 13.26 -8.62 28.15
CA GLY A 59 12.94 -9.99 28.54
C GLY A 59 12.99 -10.20 30.06
N ALA A 60 14.02 -9.65 30.72
CA ALA A 60 14.13 -9.71 32.18
C ALA A 60 12.99 -8.97 32.89
N ALA A 61 12.60 -7.79 32.39
CA ALA A 61 11.48 -7.02 32.94
C ALA A 61 10.13 -7.76 32.78
N VAL A 62 9.91 -8.41 31.64
CA VAL A 62 8.72 -9.26 31.40
C VAL A 62 8.69 -10.44 32.36
N ALA A 63 9.82 -11.12 32.56
CA ALA A 63 9.93 -12.24 33.50
C ALA A 63 9.67 -11.80 34.96
N LEU A 64 10.22 -10.66 35.38
CA LEU A 64 9.95 -10.08 36.71
C LEU A 64 8.47 -9.78 36.89
N ARG A 65 7.82 -9.19 35.88
CA ARG A 65 6.38 -8.89 35.94
C ARG A 65 5.52 -10.17 36.00
N LEU A 66 5.92 -11.22 35.31
CA LEU A 66 5.26 -12.54 35.40
C LEU A 66 5.35 -13.10 36.84
N LEU A 67 6.52 -13.01 37.47
CA LEU A 67 6.72 -13.44 38.86
C LEU A 67 5.84 -12.66 39.84
N LEU A 68 5.76 -11.33 39.68
CA LEU A 68 4.90 -10.48 40.51
C LEU A 68 3.41 -10.79 40.30
N LEU A 69 2.98 -11.05 39.06
CA LEU A 69 1.60 -11.46 38.76
C LEU A 69 1.28 -12.82 39.39
N ALA A 70 2.18 -13.80 39.31
CA ALA A 70 2.00 -15.10 39.96
C ALA A 70 1.87 -14.97 41.49
N ALA A 71 2.70 -14.12 42.11
CA ALA A 71 2.62 -13.82 43.53
C ALA A 71 1.30 -13.12 43.90
N PHE A 72 0.83 -12.18 43.07
CA PHE A 72 -0.45 -11.49 43.23
C PHE A 72 -1.64 -12.46 43.19
N PHE A 73 -1.72 -13.34 42.19
CA PHE A 73 -2.81 -14.31 42.09
C PHE A 73 -2.78 -15.32 43.24
N ARG A 74 -1.59 -15.77 43.64
CA ARG A 74 -1.45 -16.64 44.83
C ARG A 74 -2.00 -15.97 46.08
N TYR A 75 -1.68 -14.68 46.28
CA TYR A 75 -2.20 -13.92 47.42
C TYR A 75 -3.73 -13.74 47.36
N ARG A 76 -4.26 -13.39 46.17
CA ARG A 76 -5.69 -13.22 45.93
C ARG A 76 -6.50 -14.47 46.23
N VAL A 77 -6.03 -15.64 45.78
CA VAL A 77 -6.70 -16.93 46.02
C VAL A 77 -6.64 -17.34 47.50
N ALA A 78 -5.53 -17.03 48.19
CA ALA A 78 -5.37 -17.34 49.61
C ALA A 78 -6.23 -16.46 50.55
N HIS A 79 -6.65 -15.27 50.11
CA HIS A 79 -7.42 -14.31 50.91
C HIS A 79 -8.77 -13.96 50.27
N PRO A 80 -9.74 -14.90 50.27
CA PRO A 80 -11.06 -14.66 49.68
C PRO A 80 -11.90 -13.69 50.51
N ALA A 81 -12.65 -12.80 49.84
CA ALA A 81 -13.54 -11.85 50.51
C ALA A 81 -14.84 -12.56 50.94
N ARG A 82 -14.88 -13.00 52.20
CA ARG A 82 -16.00 -13.79 52.76
C ARG A 82 -17.35 -13.05 52.77
N GLY A 83 -17.35 -11.72 52.80
CA GLY A 83 -18.57 -10.90 52.81
C GLY A 83 -19.30 -10.81 51.46
N ALA A 84 -18.64 -11.13 50.35
CA ALA A 84 -19.23 -11.05 49.01
C ALA A 84 -18.56 -12.05 48.04
N PRO A 85 -18.82 -13.37 48.20
CA PRO A 85 -18.09 -14.41 47.48
C PRO A 85 -18.27 -14.33 45.95
N TRP A 86 -19.46 -13.96 45.47
CA TRP A 86 -19.74 -13.85 44.03
C TRP A 86 -19.05 -12.66 43.37
N LEU A 87 -19.01 -11.50 44.04
CA LEU A 87 -18.27 -10.34 43.54
C LEU A 87 -16.76 -10.61 43.53
N TRP A 88 -16.25 -11.28 44.56
CA TRP A 88 -14.85 -11.71 44.59
C TRP A 88 -14.52 -12.67 43.45
N LEU A 89 -15.38 -13.66 43.19
CA LEU A 89 -15.17 -14.63 42.12
C LEU A 89 -15.19 -13.95 40.74
N ALA A 90 -16.14 -13.04 40.51
CA ALA A 90 -16.22 -12.27 39.28
C ALA A 90 -14.98 -11.40 39.07
N ALA A 91 -14.53 -10.69 40.11
CA ALA A 91 -13.31 -9.89 40.06
C ALA A 91 -12.08 -10.75 39.76
N LEU A 92 -11.93 -11.90 40.42
CA LEU A 92 -10.82 -12.83 40.17
C LEU A 92 -10.82 -13.36 38.73
N ALA A 93 -12.00 -13.70 38.19
CA ALA A 93 -12.13 -14.13 36.80
C ALA A 93 -11.71 -13.02 35.83
N CYS A 94 -12.18 -11.78 36.04
CA CYS A 94 -11.76 -10.63 35.22
C CYS A 94 -10.25 -10.38 35.29
N GLU A 95 -9.67 -10.40 36.50
CA GLU A 95 -8.22 -10.23 36.69
C GLU A 95 -7.43 -11.33 35.96
N LEU A 96 -7.87 -12.59 36.06
CA LEU A 96 -7.23 -13.72 35.37
C LEU A 96 -7.30 -13.56 33.84
N CYS A 97 -8.45 -13.15 33.30
CA CYS A 97 -8.60 -12.86 31.88
C CYS A 97 -7.65 -11.74 31.42
N LEU A 98 -7.53 -10.65 32.20
CA LEU A 98 -6.62 -9.55 31.90
C LEU A 98 -5.14 -9.98 31.95
N ALA A 99 -4.76 -10.81 32.92
CA ALA A 99 -3.40 -11.34 33.01
C ALA A 99 -3.06 -12.27 31.85
N LEU A 100 -4.00 -13.13 31.44
CA LEU A 100 -3.86 -13.97 30.25
C LEU A 100 -3.73 -13.13 28.98
N ALA A 101 -4.58 -12.11 28.81
CA ALA A 101 -4.50 -11.18 27.68
C ALA A 101 -3.17 -10.43 27.64
N TRP A 102 -2.67 -9.98 28.80
CA TRP A 102 -1.35 -9.35 28.90
C TRP A 102 -0.23 -10.33 28.51
N LEU A 103 -0.26 -11.57 29.01
CA LEU A 103 0.75 -12.58 28.70
C LEU A 103 0.80 -12.88 27.20
N LEU A 104 -0.35 -13.13 26.58
CA LEU A 104 -0.46 -13.34 25.14
C LEU A 104 0.06 -12.13 24.35
N ALA A 105 -0.21 -10.91 24.81
CA ALA A 105 0.28 -9.70 24.17
C ALA A 105 1.80 -9.46 24.34
N GLN A 106 2.48 -10.14 25.28
CA GLN A 106 3.94 -10.08 25.40
C GLN A 106 4.65 -11.03 24.45
N LEU A 107 4.05 -12.18 24.09
CA LEU A 107 4.74 -13.23 23.31
C LEU A 107 5.32 -12.70 21.98
N PRO A 108 4.57 -11.94 21.14
CA PRO A 108 5.14 -11.38 19.93
C PRO A 108 6.27 -10.39 20.20
N LYS A 109 6.18 -9.66 21.32
CA LYS A 109 7.10 -8.56 21.66
C LYS A 109 8.51 -9.01 21.99
N LEU A 110 8.72 -10.31 22.17
CA LEU A 110 10.04 -10.90 22.38
C LEU A 110 10.84 -11.06 21.08
N SER A 111 10.19 -10.90 19.92
CA SER A 111 10.85 -10.99 18.60
C SER A 111 10.64 -9.72 17.76
N PRO A 112 11.04 -8.52 18.25
CA PRO A 112 10.99 -7.32 17.43
C PRO A 112 11.90 -7.48 16.20
N THR A 113 11.40 -7.15 15.02
CA THR A 113 12.19 -7.15 13.76
C THR A 113 12.01 -5.82 13.06
N SER A 114 13.12 -5.28 12.56
CA SER A 114 13.12 -4.13 11.64
C SER A 114 13.83 -4.56 10.36
N ARG A 115 13.43 -3.98 9.23
CA ARG A 115 13.94 -4.32 7.91
C ARG A 115 14.29 -3.07 7.14
N GLU A 116 15.27 -3.20 6.26
CA GLU A 116 15.69 -2.18 5.32
C GLU A 116 15.58 -2.73 3.89
N THR A 117 15.30 -1.85 2.92
CA THR A 117 15.15 -2.19 1.51
C THR A 117 16.20 -1.47 0.66
N HIS A 118 16.83 -2.21 -0.25
CA HIS A 118 17.88 -1.68 -1.13
C HIS A 118 17.33 -1.45 -2.54
N LEU A 119 16.87 -0.23 -2.82
CA LEU A 119 16.24 0.15 -4.09
C LEU A 119 17.22 0.15 -5.27
N ASP A 120 18.49 0.45 -5.01
CA ASP A 120 19.60 0.41 -5.95
C ASP A 120 19.87 -1.02 -6.46
N ARG A 121 19.85 -2.02 -5.56
CA ARG A 121 19.97 -3.44 -5.91
C ARG A 121 18.79 -3.91 -6.75
N LEU A 122 17.57 -3.47 -6.41
CA LEU A 122 16.38 -3.77 -7.22
C LEU A 122 16.50 -3.17 -8.63
N ALA A 123 16.86 -1.88 -8.72
CA ALA A 123 16.97 -1.18 -10.00
C ALA A 123 18.06 -1.80 -10.89
N SER A 124 19.24 -2.05 -10.34
CA SER A 124 20.36 -2.64 -11.10
C SER A 124 20.02 -4.00 -11.71
N ARG A 125 19.16 -4.78 -11.04
CA ARG A 125 18.80 -6.14 -11.42
C ARG A 125 17.55 -6.25 -12.30
N TYR A 126 16.51 -5.46 -12.03
CA TYR A 126 15.20 -5.63 -12.67
C TYR A 126 14.81 -4.51 -13.62
N ASP A 127 15.35 -3.28 -13.46
CA ASP A 127 14.99 -2.17 -14.35
C ASP A 127 15.65 -2.33 -15.72
N LYS A 128 16.91 -2.78 -15.79
CA LYS A 128 17.66 -2.92 -17.06
C LYS A 128 16.97 -3.81 -18.08
N ASP A 129 16.37 -4.90 -17.62
CA ASP A 129 15.70 -5.88 -18.47
C ASP A 129 14.18 -5.70 -18.51
N ALA A 130 13.67 -4.60 -17.94
CA ALA A 130 12.23 -4.37 -17.74
C ALA A 130 11.50 -5.56 -17.08
N ARG A 131 12.19 -6.30 -16.20
CA ARG A 131 11.68 -7.50 -15.51
C ARG A 131 10.92 -7.19 -14.23
N LEU A 132 10.79 -5.91 -13.89
CA LEU A 132 10.00 -5.45 -12.75
C LEU A 132 8.55 -5.98 -12.83
N GLY A 133 8.04 -6.46 -11.70
CA GLY A 133 6.69 -7.01 -11.61
C GLY A 133 5.62 -5.99 -12.00
N SER A 134 4.53 -6.44 -12.63
CA SER A 134 3.37 -5.57 -12.83
C SER A 134 2.58 -5.44 -11.53
N VAL A 135 2.14 -4.21 -11.22
CA VAL A 135 1.38 -3.87 -10.02
C VAL A 135 0.04 -3.26 -10.42
N ASP A 136 -1.03 -3.88 -9.98
CA ASP A 136 -2.37 -3.31 -10.07
C ASP A 136 -2.76 -2.71 -8.71
N VAL A 137 -3.02 -1.41 -8.67
CA VAL A 137 -3.48 -0.72 -7.46
C VAL A 137 -5.00 -0.69 -7.46
N LEU A 138 -5.61 -1.19 -6.41
CA LEU A 138 -7.06 -1.24 -6.22
C LEU A 138 -7.45 -0.21 -5.17
N VAL A 139 -8.17 0.82 -5.59
CA VAL A 139 -8.74 1.85 -4.71
C VAL A 139 -10.23 1.55 -4.57
N THR A 140 -10.73 1.49 -3.33
CA THR A 140 -12.16 1.27 -3.07
C THR A 140 -12.83 2.50 -2.47
N ALA A 141 -13.94 2.90 -3.06
CA ALA A 141 -14.81 3.98 -2.59
C ALA A 141 -16.21 3.44 -2.28
N ALA A 142 -16.77 3.81 -1.13
CA ALA A 142 -18.09 3.37 -0.71
C ALA A 142 -19.23 4.16 -1.40
N GLY A 143 -18.93 5.39 -1.84
CA GLY A 143 -19.85 6.28 -2.54
C GLY A 143 -19.66 7.75 -2.16
N ALA A 144 -20.00 8.64 -3.08
CA ALA A 144 -19.85 10.09 -3.01
C ALA A 144 -20.63 10.76 -1.86
N GLY A 145 -21.69 10.12 -1.36
CA GLY A 145 -22.45 10.62 -0.21
C GLY A 145 -21.73 10.41 1.13
N ALA A 146 -20.86 9.41 1.22
CA ALA A 146 -20.09 9.08 2.42
C ALA A 146 -18.67 9.69 2.38
N GLU A 147 -18.14 9.93 1.18
CA GLU A 147 -16.71 10.18 0.97
C GLU A 147 -16.50 11.42 0.08
N PRO A 148 -15.65 12.39 0.48
CA PRO A 148 -15.39 13.56 -0.34
C PRO A 148 -14.64 13.16 -1.63
N PRO A 149 -15.15 13.53 -2.83
CA PRO A 149 -14.52 13.13 -4.09
C PRO A 149 -13.08 13.66 -4.23
N LEU A 150 -12.77 14.78 -3.55
CA LEU A 150 -11.42 15.33 -3.51
C LEU A 150 -10.41 14.38 -2.84
N ALA A 151 -10.81 13.63 -1.81
CA ALA A 151 -9.93 12.64 -1.18
C ALA A 151 -9.59 11.51 -2.16
N ALA A 152 -10.61 10.95 -2.82
CA ALA A 152 -10.42 9.92 -3.85
C ALA A 152 -9.51 10.40 -4.99
N ALA A 153 -9.68 11.64 -5.46
CA ALA A 153 -8.80 12.21 -6.48
C ALA A 153 -7.35 12.35 -6.00
N ASN A 154 -7.12 12.83 -4.77
CA ASN A 154 -5.76 12.94 -4.22
C ASN A 154 -5.08 11.57 -4.09
N THR A 155 -5.81 10.56 -3.63
CA THR A 155 -5.32 9.17 -3.57
C THR A 155 -4.92 8.68 -4.95
N VAL A 156 -5.80 8.79 -5.94
CA VAL A 156 -5.51 8.38 -7.32
C VAL A 156 -4.33 9.15 -7.91
N LEU A 157 -4.27 10.47 -7.71
CA LEU A 157 -3.15 11.30 -8.18
C LEU A 157 -1.82 10.88 -7.53
N SER A 158 -1.83 10.53 -6.25
CA SER A 158 -0.64 10.05 -5.54
C SER A 158 -0.15 8.71 -6.10
N VAL A 159 -1.07 7.80 -6.43
CA VAL A 159 -0.76 6.49 -7.03
C VAL A 159 -0.20 6.66 -8.44
N LEU A 160 -0.84 7.47 -9.29
CA LEU A 160 -0.38 7.70 -10.67
C LEU A 160 0.99 8.39 -10.73
N ALA A 161 1.35 9.14 -9.68
CA ALA A 161 2.64 9.82 -9.55
C ALA A 161 3.72 9.00 -8.82
N ALA A 162 3.46 7.74 -8.47
CA ALA A 162 4.46 6.85 -7.90
C ALA A 162 5.64 6.62 -8.85
N ASP A 163 6.84 6.36 -8.29
CA ASP A 163 8.04 6.10 -9.08
C ASP A 163 8.08 4.64 -9.54
N TYR A 164 7.28 4.36 -10.57
CA TYR A 164 7.16 3.04 -11.16
C TYR A 164 6.97 3.15 -12.69
N PRO A 165 7.46 2.17 -13.48
CA PRO A 165 7.27 2.20 -14.93
C PRO A 165 5.79 2.25 -15.32
N ALA A 166 5.40 3.23 -16.14
CA ALA A 166 4.00 3.49 -16.48
C ALA A 166 3.27 2.27 -17.08
N ARG A 167 3.96 1.46 -17.88
CA ARG A 167 3.41 0.22 -18.48
C ARG A 167 3.19 -0.91 -17.48
N ARG A 168 3.82 -0.85 -16.30
CA ARG A 168 3.75 -1.87 -15.25
C ARG A 168 2.82 -1.47 -14.11
N LEU A 169 2.27 -0.25 -14.13
CA LEU A 169 1.37 0.27 -13.11
C LEU A 169 -0.01 0.53 -13.71
N ALA A 170 -1.04 -0.04 -13.10
CA ALA A 170 -2.43 0.28 -13.41
C ALA A 170 -3.20 0.57 -12.12
N CYS A 171 -4.00 1.62 -12.13
CA CYS A 171 -4.86 2.02 -11.02
C CYS A 171 -6.32 1.72 -11.37
N TYR A 172 -6.98 0.98 -10.50
CA TYR A 172 -8.39 0.62 -10.59
C TYR A 172 -9.14 1.27 -9.43
N VAL A 173 -10.19 2.01 -9.74
CA VAL A 173 -11.06 2.61 -8.72
C VAL A 173 -12.40 1.89 -8.77
N SER A 174 -12.75 1.21 -7.68
CA SER A 174 -14.10 0.65 -7.49
C SER A 174 -15.00 1.68 -6.86
N ASP A 175 -16.11 1.97 -7.51
CA ASP A 175 -17.23 2.72 -6.96
C ASP A 175 -18.34 1.75 -6.55
N ASP A 176 -18.52 1.53 -5.25
CA ASP A 176 -19.64 0.72 -4.75
C ASP A 176 -20.95 1.55 -4.68
N GLY A 177 -20.88 2.88 -4.76
CA GLY A 177 -22.04 3.78 -4.80
C GLY A 177 -22.66 3.94 -6.19
N ALA A 178 -21.88 3.71 -7.25
CA ALA A 178 -22.25 3.99 -8.64
C ALA A 178 -22.63 5.47 -8.87
N ASP A 179 -21.89 6.37 -8.23
CA ASP A 179 -22.20 7.80 -8.17
C ASP A 179 -21.58 8.56 -9.34
N LEU A 180 -22.41 9.31 -10.10
CA LEU A 180 -21.91 10.16 -11.18
C LEU A 180 -20.85 11.17 -10.67
N LEU A 181 -21.00 11.67 -9.43
CA LEU A 181 -20.03 12.59 -8.84
C LEU A 181 -18.62 12.01 -8.79
N LEU A 182 -18.46 10.74 -8.40
CA LEU A 182 -17.15 10.11 -8.29
C LEU A 182 -16.57 9.87 -9.69
N PHE A 183 -17.39 9.44 -10.64
CA PHE A 183 -16.99 9.29 -12.04
C PHE A 183 -16.46 10.60 -12.64
N GLU A 184 -17.22 11.69 -12.53
CA GLU A 184 -16.81 13.01 -13.04
C GLU A 184 -15.58 13.55 -12.31
N ALA A 185 -15.49 13.35 -10.99
CA ALA A 185 -14.32 13.72 -10.20
C ALA A 185 -13.04 13.00 -10.67
N LEU A 186 -13.13 11.70 -10.95
CA LEU A 186 -12.01 10.91 -11.46
C LEU A 186 -11.63 11.31 -12.90
N PHE A 187 -12.61 11.66 -13.73
CA PHE A 187 -12.36 12.17 -15.08
C PHE A 187 -11.58 13.50 -15.04
N ASP A 188 -11.99 14.43 -14.17
CA ASP A 188 -11.27 15.70 -13.97
C ASP A 188 -9.87 15.48 -13.37
N ALA A 189 -9.74 14.53 -12.43
CA ALA A 189 -8.46 14.14 -11.85
C ALA A 189 -7.53 13.52 -12.91
N ALA A 190 -8.05 12.70 -13.82
CA ALA A 190 -7.30 12.13 -14.93
C ALA A 190 -6.73 13.23 -15.85
N GLY A 191 -7.54 14.26 -16.16
CA GLY A 191 -7.09 15.43 -16.91
C GLY A 191 -5.98 16.21 -16.19
N PHE A 192 -6.05 16.34 -14.86
CA PHE A 192 -5.01 16.98 -14.06
C PHE A 192 -3.73 16.14 -13.94
N ALA A 193 -3.86 14.81 -13.86
CA ALA A 193 -2.73 13.88 -13.75
C ALA A 193 -1.71 14.07 -14.88
N ARG A 194 -2.17 14.40 -16.09
CA ARG A 194 -1.31 14.68 -17.27
C ARG A 194 -0.31 15.83 -17.07
N ARG A 195 -0.58 16.72 -16.11
CA ARG A 195 0.33 17.81 -15.70
C ARG A 195 1.02 17.51 -14.37
N TRP A 196 0.32 16.89 -13.43
CA TRP A 196 0.83 16.60 -12.09
C TRP A 196 1.94 15.54 -12.09
N VAL A 197 1.75 14.44 -12.82
CA VAL A 197 2.71 13.33 -12.89
C VAL A 197 4.08 13.76 -13.43
N PRO A 198 4.19 14.46 -14.58
CA PRO A 198 5.49 14.91 -15.07
C PRO A 198 6.15 15.91 -14.11
N PHE A 199 5.38 16.84 -13.53
CA PHE A 199 5.89 17.77 -12.51
C PHE A 199 6.45 17.03 -11.30
N CYS A 200 5.76 16.00 -10.83
CA CYS A 200 6.20 15.19 -9.70
C CYS A 200 7.53 14.46 -9.99
N ARG A 201 7.62 13.81 -11.15
CA ARG A 201 8.81 13.06 -11.56
C ARG A 201 10.00 13.99 -11.77
N ARG A 202 9.81 15.08 -12.50
CA ARG A 202 10.87 16.04 -12.84
C ARG A 202 11.51 16.70 -11.63
N HIS A 203 10.70 17.09 -10.65
CA HIS A 203 11.17 17.83 -9.48
C HIS A 203 11.30 16.98 -8.21
N ALA A 204 11.09 15.66 -8.30
CA ALA A 204 11.09 14.74 -7.17
C ALA A 204 10.34 15.31 -5.94
N VAL A 205 9.09 15.78 -6.16
CA VAL A 205 8.29 16.40 -5.09
C VAL A 205 7.64 15.33 -4.23
N GLU A 206 7.71 15.49 -2.91
CA GLU A 206 7.03 14.60 -1.96
C GLU A 206 6.31 15.43 -0.89
N PRO A 207 5.12 15.00 -0.43
CA PRO A 207 4.40 13.78 -0.79
C PRO A 207 3.76 13.87 -2.20
N ARG A 208 3.35 12.73 -2.76
CA ARG A 208 2.78 12.67 -4.12
C ARG A 208 1.32 13.10 -4.21
N ALA A 209 0.62 13.19 -3.08
CA ALA A 209 -0.72 13.76 -3.00
C ALA A 209 -0.65 15.30 -3.01
N PRO A 210 -1.31 15.98 -3.96
CA PRO A 210 -1.20 17.42 -4.10
C PRO A 210 -1.81 18.21 -2.93
N GLU A 211 -2.91 17.76 -2.32
CA GLU A 211 -3.47 18.42 -1.12
C GLU A 211 -2.44 18.44 0.00
N LEU A 212 -1.88 17.26 0.34
CA LEU A 212 -0.87 17.12 1.38
C LEU A 212 0.40 17.93 1.04
N TYR A 213 0.82 17.93 -0.22
CA TYR A 213 2.00 18.68 -0.65
C TYR A 213 1.82 20.19 -0.53
N PHE A 214 0.68 20.74 -0.94
CA PHE A 214 0.45 22.17 -0.89
C PHE A 214 0.00 22.69 0.48
N ALA A 215 -0.53 21.81 1.33
CA ALA A 215 -0.88 22.11 2.72
C ALA A 215 0.34 22.17 3.64
N ARG A 216 1.42 21.42 3.34
CA ARG A 216 2.66 21.45 4.13
C ARG A 216 3.26 22.87 4.15
N GLY A 217 3.38 23.43 5.36
CA GLY A 217 4.02 24.72 5.63
C GLY A 217 5.56 24.68 5.61
N VAL A 218 6.16 23.60 5.13
CA VAL A 218 7.62 23.40 5.10
C VAL A 218 8.25 24.19 3.95
N ASP A 219 9.51 24.59 4.12
CA ASP A 219 10.27 25.25 3.05
C ASP A 219 10.39 24.34 1.82
N TYR A 220 9.59 24.67 0.80
CA TYR A 220 9.51 23.92 -0.45
C TYR A 220 10.72 24.15 -1.37
N LEU A 221 11.64 25.08 -1.05
CA LEU A 221 12.86 25.31 -1.81
C LEU A 221 14.02 24.42 -1.35
N ARG A 222 13.88 23.76 -0.20
CA ARG A 222 14.90 22.87 0.33
C ARG A 222 15.24 21.78 -0.69
N ASP A 223 16.54 21.65 -0.99
CA ASP A 223 17.11 20.67 -1.91
C ASP A 223 16.61 20.76 -3.37
N LYS A 224 16.00 21.88 -3.76
CA LYS A 224 15.53 22.13 -5.14
C LYS A 224 16.48 23.05 -5.89
N ALA A 225 17.38 22.45 -6.68
CA ALA A 225 18.36 23.18 -7.48
C ALA A 225 17.80 23.69 -8.83
N ALA A 226 16.66 23.17 -9.30
CA ALA A 226 16.17 23.47 -10.64
C ALA A 226 15.67 24.93 -10.77
N PRO A 227 16.22 25.74 -11.70
CA PRO A 227 15.89 27.17 -11.80
C PRO A 227 14.44 27.43 -12.23
N SER A 228 13.80 26.49 -12.96
CA SER A 228 12.40 26.62 -13.37
C SER A 228 11.39 26.24 -12.28
N PHE A 229 11.84 25.60 -11.18
CA PHE A 229 10.98 25.00 -10.17
C PHE A 229 9.97 25.99 -9.59
N VAL A 230 10.40 27.21 -9.23
CA VAL A 230 9.52 28.21 -8.62
C VAL A 230 8.38 28.61 -9.56
N LYS A 231 8.67 28.76 -10.85
CA LYS A 231 7.69 29.13 -11.87
C LYS A 231 6.70 27.98 -12.10
N GLU A 232 7.21 26.77 -12.27
CA GLU A 232 6.40 25.57 -12.51
C GLU A 232 5.53 25.23 -11.31
N ARG A 233 6.08 25.28 -10.09
CA ARG A 233 5.32 25.06 -8.85
C ARG A 233 4.17 26.05 -8.69
N ARG A 234 4.39 27.35 -8.99
CA ARG A 234 3.32 28.36 -8.93
C ARG A 234 2.23 28.08 -9.97
N ALA A 235 2.60 27.68 -11.18
CA ALA A 235 1.63 27.29 -12.20
C ALA A 235 0.84 26.04 -11.77
N MET A 236 1.53 25.04 -11.20
CA MET A 236 0.91 23.81 -10.73
C MET A 236 -0.05 24.06 -9.57
N LYS A 237 0.33 24.90 -8.60
CA LYS A 237 -0.54 25.29 -7.49
C LYS A 237 -1.84 25.92 -7.99
N ARG A 238 -1.77 26.84 -8.97
CA ARG A 238 -2.97 27.44 -9.57
C ARG A 238 -3.85 26.41 -10.26
N ALA A 239 -3.26 25.52 -11.06
CA ALA A 239 -3.99 24.45 -11.74
C ALA A 239 -4.67 23.49 -10.73
N TYR A 240 -4.04 23.26 -9.57
CA TYR A 240 -4.61 22.46 -8.50
C TYR A 240 -5.78 23.16 -7.80
N GLU A 241 -5.65 24.44 -7.46
CA GLU A 241 -6.76 25.22 -6.90
C GLU A 241 -7.96 25.28 -7.86
N GLU A 242 -7.73 25.40 -9.17
CA GLU A 242 -8.79 25.31 -10.18
C GLU A 242 -9.47 23.93 -10.18
N LEU A 243 -8.71 22.85 -10.01
CA LEU A 243 -9.27 21.50 -9.84
C LEU A 243 -10.14 21.43 -8.58
N LYS A 244 -9.65 21.92 -7.43
CA LYS A 244 -10.43 21.96 -6.17
C LYS A 244 -11.76 22.70 -6.36
N VAL A 245 -11.74 23.85 -7.04
CA VAL A 245 -12.95 24.63 -7.34
C VAL A 245 -13.92 23.84 -8.22
N ARG A 246 -13.44 23.18 -9.29
CA ARG A 246 -14.30 22.33 -10.14
C ARG A 246 -14.92 21.18 -9.34
N MET A 247 -14.13 20.46 -8.54
CA MET A 247 -14.62 19.35 -7.73
C MET A 247 -15.65 19.81 -6.68
N ASN A 248 -15.43 20.97 -6.04
CA ASN A 248 -16.40 21.57 -5.12
C ASN A 248 -17.69 21.96 -5.83
N CYS A 249 -17.61 22.45 -7.08
CA CYS A 249 -18.79 22.75 -7.90
C CYS A 249 -19.56 21.47 -8.25
N LEU A 250 -18.86 20.39 -8.63
CA LEU A 250 -19.48 19.08 -8.87
C LEU A 250 -20.16 18.55 -7.61
N ALA A 251 -19.49 18.61 -6.45
CA ALA A 251 -20.06 18.18 -5.18
C ALA A 251 -21.29 19.01 -4.77
N ALA A 252 -21.29 20.31 -5.06
CA ALA A 252 -22.45 21.16 -4.81
C ALA A 252 -23.63 20.84 -5.74
N LYS A 253 -23.36 20.52 -7.01
CA LYS A 253 -24.39 20.06 -7.97
C LYS A 253 -24.97 18.72 -7.56
N ALA A 254 -24.13 17.77 -7.12
CA ALA A 254 -24.52 16.43 -6.69
C ALA A 254 -25.53 16.42 -5.52
N ARG A 255 -25.56 17.47 -4.69
CA ARG A 255 -26.54 17.62 -3.60
C ARG A 255 -27.98 17.80 -4.08
N LYS A 256 -28.19 18.27 -5.31
CA LYS A 256 -29.51 18.48 -5.91
C LYS A 256 -29.76 17.37 -6.92
N VAL A 257 -30.29 16.25 -6.45
CA VAL A 257 -30.63 15.11 -7.31
C VAL A 257 -31.73 15.53 -8.29
N PRO A 258 -31.52 15.44 -9.61
CA PRO A 258 -32.55 15.73 -10.60
C PRO A 258 -33.72 14.74 -10.50
N GLU A 259 -34.94 15.20 -10.75
CA GLU A 259 -36.13 14.33 -10.72
C GLU A 259 -36.07 13.23 -11.79
N ASP A 260 -35.56 13.56 -12.98
CA ASP A 260 -35.39 12.63 -14.10
C ASP A 260 -34.14 11.72 -13.96
N GLY A 261 -33.40 11.86 -12.86
CA GLY A 261 -32.13 11.19 -12.63
C GLY A 261 -30.95 11.92 -13.28
N TRP A 262 -29.76 11.37 -13.07
CA TRP A 262 -28.52 11.92 -13.61
C TRP A 262 -28.39 11.63 -15.10
N VAL A 263 -27.81 12.58 -15.83
CA VAL A 263 -27.55 12.53 -17.27
C VAL A 263 -26.08 12.88 -17.48
N MET A 264 -25.40 12.11 -18.33
CA MET A 264 -24.01 12.31 -18.69
C MET A 264 -23.84 13.51 -19.64
N SER A 265 -22.60 13.96 -19.83
CA SER A 265 -22.27 15.08 -20.71
C SER A 265 -22.65 14.86 -22.19
N ASP A 266 -22.79 13.62 -22.62
CA ASP A 266 -23.22 13.23 -23.97
C ASP A 266 -24.75 13.18 -24.13
N GLY A 267 -25.50 13.48 -23.06
CA GLY A 267 -26.96 13.44 -23.05
C GLY A 267 -27.57 12.07 -22.75
N THR A 268 -26.76 11.04 -22.50
CA THR A 268 -27.25 9.71 -22.13
C THR A 268 -27.59 9.63 -20.64
N PRO A 269 -28.62 8.87 -20.24
CA PRO A 269 -28.96 8.69 -18.83
C PRO A 269 -27.87 7.90 -18.10
N TRP A 270 -27.52 8.31 -16.87
CA TRP A 270 -26.53 7.62 -16.06
C TRP A 270 -27.01 6.20 -15.69
N PRO A 271 -26.27 5.12 -16.03
CA PRO A 271 -26.71 3.76 -15.74
C PRO A 271 -26.82 3.46 -14.24
N GLY A 272 -26.07 4.19 -13.40
CA GLY A 272 -26.06 4.06 -11.94
C GLY A 272 -27.16 4.84 -11.22
N ASN A 273 -28.19 5.36 -11.91
CA ASN A 273 -29.26 6.16 -11.28
C ASN A 273 -29.95 5.44 -10.11
N ASN A 274 -30.07 4.11 -10.16
CA ASN A 274 -30.52 3.31 -9.03
C ASN A 274 -29.34 2.52 -8.43
N THR A 275 -28.86 2.95 -7.26
CA THR A 275 -27.73 2.34 -6.54
C THR A 275 -27.97 0.87 -6.13
N ARG A 276 -29.23 0.42 -6.10
CA ARG A 276 -29.60 -0.97 -5.77
C ARG A 276 -29.85 -1.84 -7.01
N ASP A 277 -30.06 -1.24 -8.17
CA ASP A 277 -30.34 -1.92 -9.43
C ASP A 277 -29.68 -1.17 -10.60
N HIS A 278 -28.44 -1.52 -10.90
CA HIS A 278 -27.70 -0.96 -12.02
C HIS A 278 -26.78 -2.00 -12.66
N PRO A 279 -26.54 -1.90 -13.98
CA PRO A 279 -25.58 -2.76 -14.67
C PRO A 279 -24.14 -2.45 -14.23
N ALA A 280 -23.23 -3.38 -14.49
CA ALA A 280 -21.80 -3.11 -14.34
C ALA A 280 -21.35 -2.01 -15.32
N MET A 281 -20.45 -1.15 -14.86
CA MET A 281 -19.84 -0.08 -15.65
C MET A 281 -18.33 -0.18 -15.54
N ILE A 282 -17.62 -0.23 -16.67
CA ILE A 282 -16.16 -0.22 -16.72
C ILE A 282 -15.75 0.86 -17.71
N GLN A 283 -14.91 1.79 -17.28
CA GLN A 283 -14.42 2.89 -18.10
C GLN A 283 -12.91 3.05 -17.93
N VAL A 284 -12.20 3.27 -19.04
CA VAL A 284 -10.77 3.58 -19.04
C VAL A 284 -10.63 5.10 -19.12
N LEU A 285 -10.14 5.73 -18.06
CA LEU A 285 -10.02 7.19 -17.95
C LEU A 285 -8.65 7.71 -18.40
N LEU A 286 -7.60 6.91 -18.19
CA LEU A 286 -6.24 7.15 -18.70
C LEU A 286 -5.67 5.82 -19.19
N GLY A 287 -4.92 5.87 -20.29
CA GLY A 287 -4.17 4.71 -20.79
C GLY A 287 -4.54 4.27 -22.20
N HIS A 288 -5.32 5.07 -22.94
CA HIS A 288 -5.42 4.90 -24.38
C HIS A 288 -4.10 5.30 -25.05
N PRO A 289 -3.78 4.79 -26.25
CA PRO A 289 -2.54 5.13 -26.96
C PRO A 289 -2.29 6.64 -27.16
N GLY A 290 -3.34 7.46 -27.13
CA GLY A 290 -3.25 8.93 -27.22
C GLY A 290 -3.14 9.68 -25.88
N ASP A 291 -3.26 8.96 -24.76
CA ASP A 291 -3.23 9.55 -23.42
C ASP A 291 -1.79 9.70 -22.94
N GLN A 292 -1.10 10.68 -23.52
CA GLN A 292 0.25 11.07 -23.12
C GLN A 292 0.23 12.22 -22.11
N ASP A 293 1.28 12.33 -21.31
CA ASP A 293 1.51 13.50 -20.48
C ASP A 293 1.84 14.75 -21.32
N ALA A 294 2.00 15.90 -20.66
CA ALA A 294 2.36 17.15 -21.33
C ALA A 294 3.72 17.13 -22.06
N GLU A 295 4.53 16.10 -21.84
CA GLU A 295 5.87 15.91 -22.39
C GLU A 295 5.91 14.80 -23.46
N GLY A 296 4.78 14.14 -23.73
CA GLY A 296 4.66 13.04 -24.70
C GLY A 296 4.93 11.65 -24.14
N ASN A 297 5.16 11.51 -22.82
CA ASN A 297 5.40 10.21 -22.19
C ASN A 297 4.09 9.49 -21.84
N GLU A 298 4.17 8.16 -21.74
CA GLU A 298 3.04 7.35 -21.29
C GLU A 298 2.75 7.53 -19.80
N LEU A 299 1.45 7.58 -19.48
CA LEU A 299 0.94 7.62 -18.11
C LEU A 299 0.45 6.22 -17.68
N PRO A 300 0.48 5.91 -16.37
CA PRO A 300 -0.15 4.71 -15.85
C PRO A 300 -1.65 4.69 -16.18
N ARG A 301 -2.20 3.48 -16.36
CA ARG A 301 -3.62 3.32 -16.71
C ARG A 301 -4.49 3.67 -15.50
N LEU A 302 -5.60 4.36 -15.72
CA LEU A 302 -6.65 4.59 -14.72
C LEU A 302 -7.96 4.00 -15.22
N LEU A 303 -8.55 3.11 -14.44
CA LEU A 303 -9.80 2.44 -14.75
C LEU A 303 -10.82 2.71 -13.65
N TYR A 304 -12.02 3.12 -14.05
CA TYR A 304 -13.20 3.21 -13.20
C TYR A 304 -14.02 1.92 -13.36
N VAL A 305 -14.42 1.34 -12.24
CA VAL A 305 -15.23 0.12 -12.20
C VAL A 305 -16.36 0.29 -11.20
N SER A 306 -17.60 0.12 -11.66
CA SER A 306 -18.76 -0.12 -10.81
C SER A 306 -19.28 -1.51 -11.13
N ARG A 307 -19.47 -2.33 -10.12
CA ARG A 307 -20.01 -3.69 -10.31
C ARG A 307 -21.52 -3.66 -10.46
N GLU A 308 -22.08 -4.70 -11.07
CA GLU A 308 -23.52 -4.88 -11.14
C GLU A 308 -24.11 -5.12 -9.73
N LYS A 309 -25.24 -4.49 -9.46
CA LYS A 309 -26.06 -4.73 -8.26
C LYS A 309 -27.50 -4.95 -8.66
N LYS A 310 -28.16 -5.91 -7.99
CA LYS A 310 -29.57 -6.25 -8.19
C LYS A 310 -30.27 -6.40 -6.85
N PRO A 311 -31.55 -6.01 -6.75
CA PRO A 311 -32.33 -6.17 -5.53
C PRO A 311 -32.44 -7.67 -5.17
N GLY A 312 -32.26 -7.99 -3.89
CA GLY A 312 -32.27 -9.38 -3.40
C GLY A 312 -30.92 -10.09 -3.45
N PHE A 313 -29.88 -9.49 -4.04
CA PHE A 313 -28.53 -10.07 -4.06
C PHE A 313 -27.62 -9.41 -3.02
N GLN A 314 -27.05 -10.21 -2.14
CA GLN A 314 -26.08 -9.73 -1.16
C GLN A 314 -24.73 -9.46 -1.81
N HIS A 315 -24.23 -8.24 -1.68
CA HIS A 315 -23.06 -7.77 -2.42
C HIS A 315 -21.76 -7.74 -1.58
N HIS A 316 -21.80 -8.00 -0.27
CA HIS A 316 -20.61 -8.06 0.60
C HIS A 316 -19.74 -6.78 0.67
N THR A 317 -20.30 -5.60 0.41
CA THR A 317 -19.60 -4.29 0.60
C THR A 317 -18.18 -4.28 0.00
N LYS A 318 -17.17 -3.77 0.74
CA LYS A 318 -15.76 -3.67 0.32
C LYS A 318 -15.14 -5.01 -0.11
N ALA A 319 -15.46 -6.10 0.58
CA ALA A 319 -14.92 -7.43 0.21
C ALA A 319 -15.43 -7.87 -1.18
N GLY A 320 -16.71 -7.65 -1.46
CA GLY A 320 -17.28 -7.93 -2.79
C GLY A 320 -16.71 -7.03 -3.88
N ALA A 321 -16.45 -5.76 -3.56
CA ALA A 321 -15.81 -4.80 -4.47
C ALA A 321 -14.37 -5.21 -4.81
N LEU A 322 -13.53 -5.52 -3.82
CA LEU A 322 -12.15 -5.98 -4.02
C LEU A 322 -12.08 -7.28 -4.83
N ASN A 323 -12.95 -8.25 -4.53
CA ASN A 323 -12.99 -9.50 -5.28
C ASN A 323 -13.45 -9.30 -6.74
N ALA A 324 -14.37 -8.35 -6.98
CA ALA A 324 -14.76 -7.99 -8.34
C ALA A 324 -13.61 -7.30 -9.09
N LEU A 325 -12.95 -6.32 -8.47
CA LEU A 325 -11.77 -5.66 -9.03
C LEU A 325 -10.67 -6.66 -9.37
N LEU A 326 -10.35 -7.59 -8.48
CA LEU A 326 -9.33 -8.60 -8.72
C LEU A 326 -9.59 -9.42 -9.99
N ARG A 327 -10.87 -9.81 -10.22
CA ARG A 327 -11.29 -10.51 -11.44
C ARG A 327 -11.20 -9.63 -12.68
N VAL A 328 -11.64 -8.37 -12.60
CA VAL A 328 -11.57 -7.42 -13.72
C VAL A 328 -10.12 -7.15 -14.11
N SER A 329 -9.28 -6.86 -13.12
CA SER A 329 -7.86 -6.62 -13.31
C SER A 329 -7.15 -7.83 -13.93
N ALA A 330 -7.54 -9.06 -13.55
CA ALA A 330 -6.98 -10.28 -14.14
C ALA A 330 -7.23 -10.40 -15.66
N LEU A 331 -8.32 -9.83 -16.15
CA LEU A 331 -8.66 -9.84 -17.58
C LEU A 331 -7.99 -8.69 -18.35
N LEU A 332 -7.82 -7.53 -17.72
CA LEU A 332 -7.39 -6.31 -18.41
C LEU A 332 -5.86 -6.12 -18.41
N THR A 333 -5.21 -6.28 -17.25
CA THR A 333 -3.76 -6.05 -17.11
C THR A 333 -3.00 -7.24 -16.52
N ASN A 334 -3.70 -8.09 -15.75
CA ASN A 334 -3.16 -9.26 -15.08
C ASN A 334 -1.86 -8.97 -14.29
N GLY A 335 -1.89 -7.93 -13.46
CA GLY A 335 -0.75 -7.52 -12.63
C GLY A 335 -0.30 -8.63 -11.67
N SER A 336 0.98 -8.98 -11.64
CA SER A 336 1.49 -10.05 -10.75
C SER A 336 1.27 -9.74 -9.26
N TYR A 337 1.30 -8.46 -8.92
CA TYR A 337 1.08 -7.96 -7.56
C TYR A 337 -0.11 -6.99 -7.52
N VAL A 338 -0.76 -6.93 -6.37
CA VAL A 338 -1.97 -6.13 -6.16
C VAL A 338 -1.80 -5.28 -4.91
N LEU A 339 -1.84 -3.96 -5.05
CA LEU A 339 -1.82 -3.06 -3.90
C LEU A 339 -3.25 -2.62 -3.57
N ASN A 340 -3.73 -2.91 -2.37
CA ASN A 340 -5.03 -2.41 -1.90
C ASN A 340 -4.89 -1.07 -1.17
N LEU A 341 -5.73 -0.09 -1.55
CA LEU A 341 -5.85 1.23 -0.92
C LEU A 341 -7.32 1.61 -0.71
N ASP A 342 -7.55 2.41 0.33
CA ASP A 342 -8.85 3.02 0.59
C ASP A 342 -8.87 4.37 -0.13
N HIS A 343 -10.05 4.90 -0.43
CA HIS A 343 -10.20 6.15 -1.18
C HIS A 343 -9.48 7.35 -0.55
N ASP A 344 -9.22 7.31 0.75
CA ASP A 344 -8.56 8.35 1.52
C ASP A 344 -7.07 8.06 1.79
N HIS A 345 -6.53 6.91 1.38
CA HIS A 345 -5.13 6.55 1.67
C HIS A 345 -4.18 6.97 0.55
N CYS A 346 -3.37 7.99 0.81
CA CYS A 346 -2.40 8.54 -0.13
C CYS A 346 -1.00 7.91 -0.03
N VAL A 347 -0.32 7.83 -1.17
CA VAL A 347 1.11 7.50 -1.25
C VAL A 347 1.95 8.72 -0.86
N ALA A 348 2.74 8.60 0.22
CA ALA A 348 3.69 9.64 0.63
C ALA A 348 4.95 9.61 -0.22
N ASN A 349 5.72 8.53 -0.01
CA ASN A 349 6.98 8.25 -0.65
C ASN A 349 6.71 7.57 -1.99
N SER A 350 7.27 8.15 -3.05
CA SER A 350 7.16 7.56 -4.39
C SER A 350 7.76 6.17 -4.54
N GLY A 351 8.74 5.84 -3.69
CA GLY A 351 9.45 4.56 -3.70
C GLY A 351 8.63 3.39 -3.17
N VAL A 352 7.44 3.61 -2.59
CA VAL A 352 6.66 2.57 -1.87
C VAL A 352 6.42 1.30 -2.71
N LEU A 353 6.16 1.45 -4.00
CA LEU A 353 5.93 0.31 -4.90
C LEU A 353 7.23 -0.47 -5.13
N ARG A 354 8.35 0.23 -5.29
CA ARG A 354 9.67 -0.39 -5.43
C ARG A 354 10.12 -1.06 -4.13
N GLU A 355 9.87 -0.43 -2.98
CA GLU A 355 10.12 -1.01 -1.66
C GLU A 355 9.32 -2.31 -1.46
N ALA A 356 8.05 -2.34 -1.89
CA ALA A 356 7.26 -3.57 -1.87
C ALA A 356 7.88 -4.66 -2.74
N MET A 357 8.39 -4.29 -3.92
CA MET A 357 9.04 -5.24 -4.83
C MET A 357 10.36 -5.77 -4.26
N CYS A 358 11.10 -5.00 -3.47
CA CYS A 358 12.29 -5.51 -2.78
C CYS A 358 11.98 -6.75 -1.95
N PHE A 359 10.83 -6.80 -1.27
CA PHE A 359 10.43 -8.00 -0.52
C PHE A 359 9.79 -9.09 -1.40
N LEU A 360 8.90 -8.69 -2.31
CA LEU A 360 8.10 -9.63 -3.11
C LEU A 360 8.85 -10.28 -4.27
N MET A 361 9.94 -9.65 -4.72
CA MET A 361 10.81 -10.14 -5.78
C MET A 361 12.19 -10.56 -5.26
N ASP A 362 12.37 -10.59 -3.93
CA ASP A 362 13.61 -11.08 -3.32
C ASP A 362 13.86 -12.54 -3.74
N PRO A 363 15.04 -12.88 -4.27
CA PRO A 363 15.36 -14.26 -4.65
C PRO A 363 15.27 -15.25 -3.49
N GLU A 364 15.62 -14.83 -2.26
CA GLU A 364 15.65 -15.73 -1.11
C GLU A 364 14.28 -15.83 -0.44
N SER A 365 13.58 -14.70 -0.29
CA SER A 365 12.36 -14.63 0.53
C SER A 365 11.09 -14.33 -0.26
N GLY A 366 11.19 -13.87 -1.50
CA GLY A 366 10.05 -13.42 -2.31
C GLY A 366 9.04 -14.54 -2.61
N ASN A 367 9.53 -15.76 -2.90
CA ASN A 367 8.66 -16.92 -3.14
C ASN A 367 7.82 -17.34 -1.92
N ARG A 368 8.25 -16.95 -0.72
CA ARG A 368 7.55 -17.24 0.55
C ARG A 368 6.75 -16.05 1.06
N THR A 369 6.84 -14.90 0.40
CA THR A 369 6.18 -13.66 0.81
C THR A 369 4.83 -13.53 0.11
N CYS A 370 3.75 -13.59 0.89
CA CYS A 370 2.39 -13.45 0.37
C CYS A 370 1.96 -11.99 0.24
N TYR A 371 2.36 -11.12 1.18
CA TYR A 371 2.10 -9.69 1.12
C TYR A 371 3.09 -8.86 1.95
N VAL A 372 3.16 -7.58 1.64
CA VAL A 372 3.90 -6.53 2.35
C VAL A 372 2.87 -5.54 2.89
N GLN A 373 2.76 -5.45 4.21
CA GLN A 373 1.88 -4.50 4.89
C GLN A 373 2.67 -3.25 5.26
N PHE A 374 2.26 -2.10 4.72
CA PHE A 374 2.81 -0.81 5.11
C PHE A 374 2.08 -0.24 6.32
N PRO A 375 2.76 0.54 7.18
CA PRO A 375 2.11 1.24 8.26
C PRO A 375 1.23 2.37 7.70
N LEU A 376 0.00 2.46 8.20
CA LEU A 376 -0.91 3.56 7.89
C LEU A 376 -0.72 4.64 8.94
N ARG A 377 -0.27 5.83 8.56
CA ARG A 377 -0.09 6.95 9.47
C ARG A 377 -1.10 8.05 9.14
N MET A 378 -1.82 8.54 10.15
CA MET A 378 -2.62 9.75 10.00
C MET A 378 -1.66 10.94 9.87
N GLY A 379 -1.87 11.78 8.85
CA GLY A 379 -1.10 13.02 8.70
C GLY A 379 -1.17 13.84 9.98
N VAL A 380 -0.01 14.14 10.58
CA VAL A 380 0.07 15.00 11.76
C VAL A 380 -0.22 16.42 11.28
N ASN A 381 -1.45 16.87 11.49
CA ASN A 381 -1.70 18.29 11.59
C ASN A 381 -1.13 18.73 12.94
N ASP A 382 -0.27 19.74 12.94
CA ASP A 382 0.33 20.38 14.13
C ASP A 382 -0.70 20.93 15.13
N ASP A 383 -2.00 20.82 14.84
CA ASP A 383 -3.09 21.24 15.69
C ASP A 383 -3.42 20.19 16.77
N GLY A 384 -2.53 20.03 17.76
CA GLY A 384 -2.84 19.59 19.14
C GLY A 384 -3.51 18.22 19.35
N GLY A 385 -3.73 17.44 18.30
CA GLY A 385 -4.47 16.17 18.32
C GLY A 385 -3.63 14.93 18.64
N GLU A 386 -2.56 15.07 19.42
CA GLU A 386 -1.53 14.04 19.67
C GLU A 386 -2.12 12.65 19.96
N THR A 387 -3.25 12.59 20.67
CA THR A 387 -3.84 11.35 21.21
C THR A 387 -4.10 10.23 20.19
N ARG A 388 -4.46 10.54 18.93
CA ARG A 388 -4.76 9.48 17.94
C ARG A 388 -3.50 9.04 17.19
N ALA A 389 -2.63 9.97 16.86
CA ALA A 389 -1.34 9.69 16.22
C ALA A 389 -0.46 8.77 17.11
N THR A 390 -0.49 8.95 18.43
CA THR A 390 0.26 8.07 19.36
C THR A 390 -0.31 6.65 19.43
N ARG A 391 -1.61 6.47 19.17
CA ARG A 391 -2.25 5.15 19.30
C ARG A 391 -1.93 4.24 18.13
N ASP A 392 -1.97 4.79 16.92
CA ASP A 392 -1.63 4.06 15.70
C ASP A 392 -0.12 3.75 15.65
N SER A 393 0.73 4.65 16.20
CA SER A 393 2.17 4.38 16.29
C SER A 393 2.51 3.18 17.16
N VAL A 394 1.86 2.98 18.31
CA VAL A 394 2.14 1.79 19.15
C VAL A 394 1.74 0.49 18.43
N PHE A 395 0.62 0.50 17.72
CA PHE A 395 0.19 -0.69 16.97
C PHE A 395 1.16 -1.01 15.82
N PHE A 396 1.48 -0.03 14.97
CA PHE A 396 2.33 -0.25 13.81
C PHE A 396 3.83 -0.34 14.15
N ASP A 397 4.34 0.54 15.00
CA ASP A 397 5.79 0.65 15.26
C ASP A 397 6.28 -0.36 16.31
N ILE A 398 5.38 -0.89 17.16
CA ILE A 398 5.74 -1.94 18.14
C ILE A 398 5.05 -3.24 17.76
N GLY A 399 3.71 -3.28 17.79
CA GLY A 399 2.95 -4.52 17.62
C GLY A 399 3.27 -5.26 16.33
N MET A 400 3.21 -4.55 15.20
CA MET A 400 3.41 -5.15 13.87
C MET A 400 4.87 -5.55 13.60
N LYS A 401 5.84 -4.76 14.06
CA LYS A 401 7.27 -5.12 14.00
C LYS A 401 7.60 -6.37 14.80
N CYS A 402 6.93 -6.55 15.93
CA CYS A 402 7.08 -7.73 16.77
C CYS A 402 6.44 -8.99 16.15
N LEU A 403 5.32 -8.84 15.44
CA LEU A 403 4.72 -9.95 14.69
C LEU A 403 5.57 -10.35 13.47
N ASP A 404 6.24 -9.39 12.83
CA ASP A 404 7.16 -9.63 11.71
C ASP A 404 8.34 -10.54 12.08
N GLY A 405 8.82 -10.50 13.32
CA GLY A 405 9.88 -11.41 13.77
C GLY A 405 9.47 -12.86 13.97
N ILE A 406 8.17 -13.16 13.98
CA ILE A 406 7.66 -14.53 14.10
C ILE A 406 7.22 -15.05 12.74
N GLN A 407 6.23 -14.40 12.13
CA GLN A 407 5.61 -14.86 10.88
C GLN A 407 5.34 -13.73 9.90
N GLY A 408 5.09 -12.51 10.40
CA GLY A 408 4.66 -11.39 9.57
C GLY A 408 3.58 -10.56 10.27
N PRO A 409 3.42 -9.28 9.85
CA PRO A 409 2.30 -8.44 10.26
C PRO A 409 0.95 -9.01 9.82
N VAL A 410 -0.14 -8.59 10.47
CA VAL A 410 -1.51 -8.91 10.02
C VAL A 410 -2.00 -7.95 8.92
N TYR A 411 -2.85 -8.40 8.02
CA TYR A 411 -3.51 -7.50 7.06
C TYR A 411 -4.49 -6.56 7.77
N VAL A 412 -4.33 -5.25 7.59
CA VAL A 412 -5.13 -4.22 8.29
C VAL A 412 -6.27 -3.62 7.45
N GLY A 413 -6.43 -4.07 6.20
CA GLY A 413 -7.50 -3.60 5.32
C GLY A 413 -7.11 -2.56 4.28
N SER A 414 -5.88 -2.04 4.33
CA SER A 414 -5.34 -1.08 3.35
C SER A 414 -3.82 -0.97 3.42
N GLY A 415 -3.19 -0.34 2.42
CA GLY A 415 -1.74 -0.14 2.38
C GLY A 415 -0.97 -1.45 2.29
N CYS A 416 -1.51 -2.45 1.58
CA CYS A 416 -0.95 -3.79 1.53
C CYS A 416 -0.73 -4.24 0.09
N CYS A 417 0.52 -4.55 -0.26
CA CYS A 417 0.88 -5.09 -1.57
C CYS A 417 0.93 -6.62 -1.49
N ILE A 418 0.08 -7.29 -2.26
CA ILE A 418 -0.21 -8.71 -2.14
C ILE A 418 0.18 -9.43 -3.43
N ASN A 419 0.76 -10.62 -3.30
CA ASN A 419 1.00 -11.53 -4.41
C ASN A 419 -0.34 -12.08 -4.92
N ARG A 420 -0.64 -11.87 -6.22
CA ARG A 420 -1.91 -12.33 -6.81
C ARG A 420 -2.10 -13.84 -6.69
N LYS A 421 -1.04 -14.63 -6.83
CA LYS A 421 -1.14 -16.10 -6.70
C LYS A 421 -1.58 -16.49 -5.29
N ALA A 422 -1.04 -15.81 -4.27
CA ALA A 422 -1.45 -16.04 -2.89
C ALA A 422 -2.94 -15.68 -2.67
N LEU A 423 -3.44 -14.60 -3.29
CA LEU A 423 -4.87 -14.25 -3.23
C LEU A 423 -5.78 -15.32 -3.85
N TYR A 424 -5.31 -16.03 -4.87
CA TYR A 424 -6.05 -17.13 -5.47
C TYR A 424 -5.95 -18.45 -4.68
N GLY A 425 -5.15 -18.48 -3.60
CA GLY A 425 -4.98 -19.65 -2.76
C GLY A 425 -3.92 -20.63 -3.24
N PHE A 426 -2.96 -20.19 -4.07
CA PHE A 426 -1.78 -21.01 -4.36
C PHE A 426 -0.82 -20.99 -3.18
N ASP A 427 -0.28 -22.17 -2.85
CA ASP A 427 0.75 -22.35 -1.85
C ASP A 427 2.08 -21.71 -2.29
N PRO A 428 2.96 -21.33 -1.34
CA PRO A 428 4.30 -20.86 -1.66
C PRO A 428 5.05 -21.92 -2.45
N ALA A 429 5.85 -21.51 -3.44
CA ALA A 429 6.66 -22.43 -4.22
C ALA A 429 7.58 -23.21 -3.26
N SER A 430 7.54 -24.54 -3.36
CA SER A 430 8.33 -25.39 -2.49
C SER A 430 9.80 -25.25 -2.86
N THR A 431 10.70 -25.30 -1.88
CA THR A 431 12.14 -25.29 -2.15
C THR A 431 12.61 -26.53 -2.91
N GLU A 432 11.77 -27.57 -3.03
CA GLU A 432 12.11 -28.82 -3.71
C GLU A 432 11.91 -28.76 -5.24
N ASP A 433 11.16 -27.77 -5.75
CA ASP A 433 10.86 -27.66 -7.19
C ASP A 433 12.03 -27.07 -8.02
N ASP A 434 13.04 -26.46 -7.38
CA ASP A 434 14.20 -25.86 -8.08
C ASP A 434 15.32 -26.89 -8.36
N ASP A 435 15.27 -28.06 -7.74
CA ASP A 435 16.27 -29.13 -7.91
C ASP A 435 15.84 -30.24 -8.90
N GLY A 436 14.73 -30.08 -9.62
CA GLY A 436 14.13 -31.24 -10.30
C GLY A 436 13.12 -31.02 -11.41
N GLU A 437 13.32 -30.11 -12.36
CA GLU A 437 12.64 -30.27 -13.67
C GLU A 437 13.45 -29.68 -14.84
N ALA A 438 14.42 -30.46 -15.33
CA ALA A 438 14.86 -30.31 -16.71
C ALA A 438 13.66 -30.60 -17.63
N PRO A 439 13.40 -29.79 -18.67
CA PRO A 439 12.22 -29.97 -19.50
C PRO A 439 12.32 -31.32 -20.20
N VAL A 440 11.45 -32.24 -19.81
CA VAL A 440 11.23 -33.48 -20.54
C VAL A 440 10.81 -33.08 -21.95
N GLN A 441 11.74 -33.22 -22.89
CA GLN A 441 11.43 -33.19 -24.31
C GLN A 441 10.31 -34.20 -24.54
N ARG A 442 9.10 -33.70 -24.75
CA ARG A 442 8.03 -34.45 -25.42
C ARG A 442 8.53 -34.76 -26.82
N SER A 443 9.25 -35.87 -26.95
CA SER A 443 9.46 -36.54 -28.22
C SER A 443 8.10 -37.01 -28.71
N SER A 444 7.59 -36.30 -29.70
CA SER A 444 6.49 -36.73 -30.55
C SER A 444 6.87 -38.04 -31.23
N ARG A 445 6.46 -39.18 -30.66
CA ARG A 445 6.31 -40.42 -31.42
C ARG A 445 5.01 -40.35 -32.22
N ALA A 446 5.11 -39.69 -33.37
CA ALA A 446 4.22 -39.90 -34.50
C ALA A 446 4.87 -40.92 -35.44
N GLY A 447 4.10 -41.91 -35.89
CA GLY A 447 4.43 -42.73 -37.06
C GLY A 447 4.92 -44.15 -36.75
N GLY A 448 4.03 -45.13 -36.95
CA GLY A 448 4.39 -46.54 -36.94
C GLY A 448 3.22 -47.50 -36.85
N GLY A 449 2.13 -47.26 -37.60
CA GLY A 449 1.13 -48.30 -37.84
C GLY A 449 1.67 -49.29 -38.86
N SER A 450 2.02 -50.50 -38.42
CA SER A 450 2.28 -51.63 -39.31
C SER A 450 0.95 -52.32 -39.63
N GLY A 451 0.48 -52.11 -40.86
CA GLY A 451 -0.43 -53.05 -41.52
C GLY A 451 0.41 -54.01 -42.35
N SER A 452 0.31 -55.30 -42.05
CA SER A 452 0.62 -56.44 -42.92
C SER A 452 -0.02 -57.69 -42.31
#